data_AF-G9XQS2-F1
#
_entry.id   AF-G9XQS2-F1
#
_cell.length_a   1.000
_cell.length_b   1.000
_cell.length_c   1.000
_cell.angle_alpha   90.00
_cell.angle_beta   90.00
_cell.angle_gamma   90.00
#
_symmetry.space_group_name_H-M   'P 1'
#
loop_
_entity.id
_entity.type
_entity.pdbx_description
1 polymer ?
#
loop_
_entity_poly.entity_id
_entity_poly.type
_entity_poly.pdbx_seq_one_letter_code
_entity_poly.pdbx_strand_id
1 'polypeptide(L)'
;MIRIVYTMTLGHNRDIINQLIHAKESKDVSVEVLETASPQALMEYDLENTIVIARGIYYLTLSKSFKHARVIELAVTGYDILRGIVECKNNYQAQKIAIILSETIQVEKSFIEDILDVQLTVFPVKDYGHVDEVFNYVKGLGFDAVLGGFTVFRMAQKERINSVAITMGYEANYLAITEAFSVAKAIIKERRKNELFRIILENTDGAVLAYDNQGLVMAYNQGIYDILDLPANEILTGKELSVFLPQFKEAQLTEESFSANEIITINNRKVVINKRSIIIEHNNLGTVLMLQNVDALQKTEIDVRQKLNKKGLAAKYTFDAIIGQSEVVQKIIRVAQKYAVANSNVLIIGETGTGKELFAQSIHNHSMRQNQPFVAINCAALPEQLLESELFGYVAGAFTGAAKGGKVGLFELAHKGTLFLDEIAEMPMGLQAKLLRVLQEREIRKLGDDKIIPIDVRIIAATNEDLRLKVQEGKFRQDLLYRIDVLSLSIPPLRERREDIKAIAKTFLAEFSQNRQQSIRLSQEGLMELMRYDWPGNIREMRNVCERLSVLSENKTSGVHEVKEVLNIKKEPPLNLITQTAAMQNSSHQERPNKMTQQQMAEMLGISRTTLWRRKQRQEMKADGENL
;
A
#
# COMPACT_ATOMS: atom_id res chain seq x y z
N MET A 1 -5.34 -34.31 -0.93
CA MET A 1 -4.53 -35.45 -1.42
C MET A 1 -5.39 -36.22 -2.41
N ILE A 2 -4.85 -36.61 -3.55
CA ILE A 2 -5.55 -37.49 -4.50
C ILE A 2 -5.06 -38.92 -4.29
N ARG A 3 -5.98 -39.87 -4.26
CA ARG A 3 -5.65 -41.30 -4.16
C ARG A 3 -5.80 -41.96 -5.53
N ILE A 4 -4.78 -42.70 -5.96
CA ILE A 4 -4.86 -43.57 -7.13
C ILE A 4 -4.98 -45.00 -6.61
N VAL A 5 -6.06 -45.69 -6.96
CA VAL A 5 -6.29 -47.10 -6.61
C VAL A 5 -6.03 -47.94 -7.86
N TYR A 6 -4.91 -48.66 -7.86
CA TYR A 6 -4.58 -49.61 -8.91
C TYR A 6 -5.17 -50.98 -8.56
N THR A 7 -6.07 -51.50 -9.40
CA THR A 7 -6.69 -52.81 -9.17
C THR A 7 -5.98 -53.90 -9.97
N MET A 8 -5.32 -54.83 -9.27
CA MET A 8 -4.59 -55.96 -9.85
C MET A 8 -5.44 -57.24 -9.83
N THR A 9 -5.34 -58.04 -10.88
CA THR A 9 -6.03 -59.33 -10.98
C THR A 9 -5.17 -60.57 -10.70
N LEU A 10 -3.88 -60.44 -10.37
CA LEU A 10 -2.98 -61.50 -9.85
C LEU A 10 -1.57 -60.93 -9.70
N GLY A 11 -0.80 -61.39 -8.71
CA GLY A 11 0.51 -60.85 -8.30
C GLY A 11 1.66 -60.85 -9.33
N HIS A 12 1.38 -61.08 -10.63
CA HIS A 12 2.36 -60.87 -11.68
C HIS A 12 2.57 -59.36 -11.90
N ASN A 13 3.83 -58.93 -11.97
CA ASN A 13 4.29 -57.56 -12.24
C ASN A 13 4.12 -56.54 -11.10
N ARG A 14 3.95 -56.99 -9.85
CA ARG A 14 3.92 -56.09 -8.68
C ARG A 14 5.18 -55.23 -8.57
N ASP A 15 6.36 -55.81 -8.87
CA ASP A 15 7.63 -55.06 -8.86
C ASP A 15 7.68 -53.96 -9.94
N ILE A 16 7.18 -54.26 -11.14
CA ILE A 16 7.11 -53.29 -12.24
C ILE A 16 6.16 -52.15 -11.87
N ILE A 17 4.99 -52.48 -11.31
CA ILE A 17 3.99 -51.50 -10.87
C ILE A 17 4.57 -50.62 -9.76
N ASN A 18 5.20 -51.22 -8.73
CA ASN A 18 5.85 -50.49 -7.65
C ASN A 18 6.97 -49.57 -8.16
N GLN A 19 7.77 -50.02 -9.12
CA GLN A 19 8.82 -49.20 -9.74
C GLN A 19 8.23 -48.00 -10.49
N LEU A 20 7.16 -48.21 -11.26
CA LEU A 20 6.46 -47.15 -11.99
C LEU A 20 5.76 -46.15 -11.07
N ILE A 21 5.24 -46.63 -9.93
CA ILE A 21 4.60 -45.83 -8.89
C ILE A 21 5.65 -44.97 -8.16
N HIS A 22 6.71 -45.57 -7.63
CA HIS A 22 7.72 -44.86 -6.84
C HIS A 22 8.39 -43.73 -7.63
N ALA A 23 8.57 -43.89 -8.95
CA ALA A 23 9.11 -42.84 -9.80
C ALA A 23 8.21 -41.60 -9.92
N LYS A 24 6.92 -41.69 -9.56
CA LYS A 24 5.90 -40.65 -9.76
C LYS A 24 5.16 -40.21 -8.50
N GLU A 25 5.29 -40.95 -7.39
CA GLU A 25 4.69 -40.60 -6.10
C GLU A 25 5.12 -39.23 -5.60
N SER A 26 4.22 -38.57 -4.89
CA SER A 26 4.47 -37.26 -4.30
C SER A 26 3.64 -37.08 -3.04
N LYS A 27 3.92 -36.03 -2.26
CA LYS A 27 3.12 -35.71 -1.07
C LYS A 27 1.64 -35.45 -1.37
N ASP A 28 1.31 -35.10 -2.61
CA ASP A 28 -0.06 -34.74 -3.02
C ASP A 28 -0.84 -35.91 -3.62
N VAL A 29 -0.15 -36.98 -4.03
CA VAL A 29 -0.73 -38.15 -4.70
C VAL A 29 -0.22 -39.44 -4.05
N SER A 30 -1.13 -40.22 -3.47
CA SER A 30 -0.84 -41.55 -2.92
C SER A 30 -1.33 -42.64 -3.86
N VAL A 31 -0.57 -43.72 -4.03
CA VAL A 31 -1.04 -44.89 -4.80
C VAL A 31 -1.26 -46.07 -3.86
N GLU A 32 -2.38 -46.76 -4.07
CA GLU A 32 -2.72 -47.99 -3.37
C GLU A 32 -2.93 -49.09 -4.41
N VAL A 33 -2.28 -50.24 -4.20
CA VAL A 33 -2.40 -51.41 -5.09
C VAL A 33 -3.28 -52.44 -4.39
N LEU A 34 -4.47 -52.70 -4.95
CA LEU A 34 -5.42 -53.66 -4.42
C LEU A 34 -5.41 -54.94 -5.25
N GLU A 35 -5.08 -56.06 -4.62
CA GLU A 35 -5.28 -57.38 -5.20
C GLU A 35 -6.75 -57.77 -4.99
N THR A 36 -7.53 -57.84 -6.08
CA THR A 36 -8.97 -58.16 -6.10
C THR A 36 -9.85 -57.29 -5.18
N ALA A 37 -10.28 -56.13 -5.68
CA ALA A 37 -11.39 -55.40 -5.08
C ALA A 37 -12.72 -55.90 -5.67
N SER A 38 -13.69 -56.25 -4.82
CA SER A 38 -15.08 -56.27 -5.27
C SER A 38 -15.52 -54.82 -5.55
N PRO A 39 -16.49 -54.55 -6.45
CA PRO A 39 -17.01 -53.20 -6.64
C PRO A 39 -17.50 -52.54 -5.35
N GLN A 40 -17.91 -53.34 -4.35
CA GLN A 40 -18.33 -52.90 -3.02
C GLN A 40 -17.16 -52.35 -2.19
N ALA A 41 -15.96 -52.91 -2.30
CA ALA A 41 -14.78 -52.41 -1.59
C ALA A 41 -14.38 -50.99 -2.03
N LEU A 42 -14.74 -50.59 -3.25
CA LEU A 42 -14.51 -49.22 -3.74
C LEU A 42 -15.53 -48.19 -3.21
N MET A 43 -16.66 -48.62 -2.64
CA MET A 43 -17.65 -47.70 -2.03
C MET A 43 -17.16 -47.08 -0.73
N GLU A 44 -16.15 -47.65 -0.08
CA GLU A 44 -15.55 -47.11 1.14
C GLU A 44 -14.61 -45.91 0.87
N TYR A 45 -14.29 -45.66 -0.40
CA TYR A 45 -13.41 -44.58 -0.80
C TYR A 45 -14.18 -43.29 -1.09
N ASP A 46 -13.53 -42.14 -0.80
CA ASP A 46 -13.98 -40.85 -1.30
C ASP A 46 -13.76 -40.76 -2.81
N LEU A 47 -14.82 -41.03 -3.57
CA LEU A 47 -14.79 -41.14 -5.02
C LEU A 47 -14.45 -39.81 -5.72
N GLU A 48 -14.68 -38.66 -5.08
CA GLU A 48 -14.30 -37.36 -5.67
C GLU A 48 -12.77 -37.15 -5.69
N ASN A 49 -12.09 -37.81 -4.75
CA ASN A 49 -10.64 -37.75 -4.55
C ASN A 49 -9.91 -39.01 -4.99
N THR A 50 -10.62 -39.95 -5.63
CA THR A 50 -10.08 -41.25 -6.02
C THR A 50 -10.08 -41.42 -7.54
N ILE A 51 -8.93 -41.81 -8.08
CA ILE A 51 -8.75 -42.25 -9.46
C ILE A 51 -8.54 -43.76 -9.42
N VAL A 52 -9.33 -44.52 -10.17
CA VAL A 52 -9.25 -45.99 -10.17
C VAL A 52 -8.68 -46.47 -11.49
N ILE A 53 -7.61 -47.27 -11.45
CA ILE A 53 -7.10 -47.99 -12.62
C ILE A 53 -7.67 -49.41 -12.59
N ALA A 54 -8.42 -49.78 -13.63
CA ALA A 54 -9.11 -51.06 -13.71
C ALA A 54 -9.04 -51.66 -15.12
N ARG A 55 -9.15 -52.99 -15.22
CA ARG A 55 -9.04 -53.72 -16.50
C ARG A 55 -10.38 -54.30 -16.95
N GLY A 56 -10.62 -54.27 -18.26
CA GLY A 56 -11.65 -55.06 -18.94
C GLY A 56 -13.05 -54.87 -18.35
N ILE A 57 -13.75 -55.96 -18.07
CA ILE A 57 -15.15 -55.88 -17.63
C ILE A 57 -15.28 -55.24 -16.24
N TYR A 58 -14.22 -55.30 -15.40
CA TYR A 58 -14.20 -54.58 -14.12
C TYR A 58 -14.21 -53.06 -14.34
N TYR A 59 -13.39 -52.55 -15.28
CA TYR A 59 -13.44 -51.16 -15.72
C TYR A 59 -14.83 -50.76 -16.22
N LEU A 60 -15.44 -51.58 -17.09
CA LEU A 60 -16.79 -51.33 -17.63
C LEU A 60 -17.87 -51.28 -16.53
N THR A 61 -17.72 -52.10 -15.49
CA THR A 61 -18.66 -52.14 -14.36
C THR A 61 -18.51 -50.87 -13.52
N LEU A 62 -17.27 -50.45 -13.25
CA LEU A 62 -16.99 -49.26 -12.45
C LEU A 62 -17.40 -47.96 -13.17
N SER A 63 -17.09 -47.85 -14.46
CA SER A 63 -17.42 -46.65 -15.26
C SER A 63 -18.94 -46.41 -15.37
N LYS A 64 -19.73 -47.48 -15.39
CA LYS A 64 -21.21 -47.39 -15.36
C LYS A 64 -21.76 -47.10 -13.96
N SER A 65 -21.17 -47.69 -12.93
CA SER A 65 -21.72 -47.65 -11.56
C SER A 65 -21.31 -46.40 -10.77
N PHE A 66 -20.16 -45.78 -11.10
CA PHE A 66 -19.59 -44.67 -10.33
C PHE A 66 -19.40 -43.41 -11.20
N LYS A 67 -20.47 -42.61 -11.35
CA LYS A 67 -20.43 -41.36 -12.14
C LYS A 67 -19.41 -40.32 -11.65
N HIS A 68 -19.06 -40.35 -10.36
CA HIS A 68 -18.15 -39.37 -9.74
C HIS A 68 -16.70 -39.86 -9.63
N ALA A 69 -16.46 -41.18 -9.75
CA ALA A 69 -15.13 -41.74 -9.72
C ALA A 69 -14.48 -41.64 -11.10
N ARG A 70 -13.22 -41.19 -11.15
CA ARG A 70 -12.47 -41.16 -12.41
C ARG A 70 -11.83 -42.52 -12.63
N VAL A 71 -12.41 -43.32 -13.51
CA VAL A 71 -11.91 -44.67 -13.82
C VAL A 71 -11.06 -44.64 -15.10
N ILE A 72 -9.84 -45.13 -15.02
CA ILE A 72 -8.89 -45.25 -16.13
C ILE A 72 -8.77 -46.72 -16.50
N GLU A 73 -8.85 -46.99 -17.80
CA GLU A 73 -8.75 -48.34 -18.32
C GLU A 73 -7.28 -48.78 -18.39
N LEU A 74 -6.97 -49.91 -17.76
CA LEU A 74 -5.76 -50.68 -18.04
C LEU A 74 -6.00 -51.48 -19.33
N ALA A 75 -5.83 -50.80 -20.46
CA ALA A 75 -6.08 -51.36 -21.79
C ALA A 75 -5.03 -52.41 -22.17
N VAL A 76 -5.47 -53.47 -22.83
CA VAL A 76 -4.60 -54.51 -23.40
C VAL A 76 -3.88 -53.93 -24.62
N THR A 77 -2.55 -54.02 -24.70
CA THR A 77 -1.81 -53.57 -25.89
C THR A 77 -1.61 -54.70 -26.90
N GLY A 78 -1.27 -54.34 -28.15
CA GLY A 78 -0.92 -55.34 -29.17
C GLY A 78 0.28 -56.20 -28.77
N TYR A 79 1.22 -55.65 -28.00
CA TYR A 79 2.38 -56.39 -27.48
C TYR A 79 1.98 -57.46 -26.47
N ASP A 80 0.98 -57.19 -25.62
CA ASP A 80 0.44 -58.16 -24.67
C ASP A 80 -0.21 -59.35 -25.39
N ILE A 81 -0.94 -59.08 -26.47
CA ILE A 81 -1.58 -60.10 -27.31
C ILE A 81 -0.51 -60.91 -28.03
N LEU A 82 0.45 -60.24 -28.68
CA LEU A 82 1.55 -60.88 -29.40
C LEU A 82 2.34 -61.84 -28.49
N ARG A 83 2.69 -61.40 -27.28
CA ARG A 83 3.36 -62.23 -26.29
C ARG A 83 2.56 -63.48 -25.94
N GLY A 84 1.24 -63.32 -25.74
CA GLY A 84 0.35 -64.44 -25.47
C GLY A 84 0.26 -65.44 -26.63
N ILE A 85 0.30 -64.97 -27.89
CA ILE A 85 0.33 -65.82 -29.09
C ILE A 85 1.65 -66.60 -29.14
N VAL A 86 2.79 -65.93 -28.92
CA VAL A 86 4.11 -66.57 -28.84
C VAL A 86 4.16 -67.63 -27.74
N GLU A 87 3.56 -67.36 -26.59
CA GLU A 87 3.46 -68.31 -25.48
C GLU A 87 2.58 -69.52 -25.84
N CYS A 88 1.44 -69.31 -26.51
CA CYS A 88 0.63 -70.42 -27.04
C CYS A 88 1.46 -71.31 -27.98
N LYS A 89 2.22 -70.70 -28.91
CA LYS A 89 3.08 -71.43 -29.85
C LYS A 89 4.19 -72.20 -29.12
N ASN A 90 4.88 -71.58 -28.18
CA ASN A 90 6.02 -72.20 -27.51
C ASN A 90 5.63 -73.27 -26.50
N ASN A 91 4.57 -73.05 -25.71
CA ASN A 91 4.19 -73.96 -24.63
C ASN A 91 3.41 -75.18 -25.14
N TYR A 92 2.65 -75.02 -26.24
CA TYR A 92 1.74 -76.06 -26.73
C TYR A 92 1.99 -76.48 -28.18
N GLN A 93 3.02 -75.92 -28.85
CA GLN A 93 3.23 -76.09 -30.29
C GLN A 93 2.00 -75.72 -31.14
N ALA A 94 1.21 -74.77 -30.64
CA ALA A 94 -0.07 -74.40 -31.25
C ALA A 94 0.14 -73.79 -32.64
N GLN A 95 -0.59 -74.31 -33.63
CA GLN A 95 -0.64 -73.80 -34.99
C GLN A 95 -1.97 -73.08 -35.26
N LYS A 96 -3.05 -73.50 -34.60
CA LYS A 96 -4.38 -72.90 -34.70
C LYS A 96 -4.80 -72.33 -33.34
N ILE A 97 -4.81 -71.01 -33.21
CA ILE A 97 -5.05 -70.32 -31.94
C ILE A 97 -6.37 -69.54 -32.00
N ALA A 98 -7.25 -69.80 -31.02
CA ALA A 98 -8.45 -68.98 -30.81
C ALA A 98 -8.13 -67.84 -29.85
N ILE A 99 -8.46 -66.60 -30.23
CA ILE A 99 -8.28 -65.41 -29.41
C ILE A 99 -9.64 -64.89 -29.00
N ILE A 100 -9.99 -64.96 -27.70
CA ILE A 100 -11.25 -64.47 -27.17
C ILE A 100 -11.00 -63.16 -26.41
N LEU A 101 -11.49 -62.05 -26.97
CA LEU A 101 -11.22 -60.69 -26.52
C LEU A 101 -12.46 -59.81 -26.62
N SER A 102 -12.46 -58.68 -25.89
CA SER A 102 -13.51 -57.66 -26.02
C SER A 102 -13.67 -57.22 -27.48
N GLU A 103 -14.91 -56.98 -27.93
CA GLU A 103 -15.19 -56.44 -29.26
C GLU A 103 -14.54 -55.07 -29.53
N THR A 104 -14.14 -54.37 -28.48
CA THR A 104 -13.43 -53.08 -28.54
C THR A 104 -11.95 -53.20 -28.91
N ILE A 105 -11.37 -54.42 -28.88
CA ILE A 105 -9.96 -54.66 -29.16
C ILE A 105 -9.80 -55.17 -30.58
N GLN A 106 -9.07 -54.42 -31.41
CA GLN A 106 -8.73 -54.82 -32.76
C GLN A 106 -7.39 -55.56 -32.79
N VAL A 107 -7.34 -56.66 -33.53
CA VAL A 107 -6.13 -57.48 -33.71
C VAL A 107 -5.83 -57.56 -35.20
N GLU A 108 -4.67 -57.05 -35.59
CA GLU A 108 -4.17 -57.11 -36.97
C GLU A 108 -3.62 -58.52 -37.27
N LYS A 109 -4.53 -59.48 -37.39
CA LYS A 109 -4.16 -60.90 -37.45
C LYS A 109 -3.28 -61.27 -38.64
N SER A 110 -3.47 -60.67 -39.82
CA SER A 110 -2.70 -61.01 -41.02
C SER A 110 -1.20 -60.78 -40.82
N PHE A 111 -0.83 -59.64 -40.23
CA PHE A 111 0.56 -59.33 -39.91
C PHE A 111 1.18 -60.32 -38.91
N ILE A 112 0.40 -60.74 -37.91
CA ILE A 112 0.89 -61.67 -36.88
C ILE A 112 0.98 -63.10 -37.43
N GLU A 113 -0.01 -63.54 -38.21
CA GLU A 113 -0.03 -64.83 -38.89
C GLU A 113 1.20 -64.98 -39.81
N ASP A 114 1.54 -63.94 -40.58
CA ASP A 114 2.70 -63.93 -41.48
C ASP A 114 4.04 -64.03 -40.73
N ILE A 115 4.18 -63.34 -39.59
CA ILE A 115 5.44 -63.33 -38.82
C ILE A 115 5.63 -64.60 -37.99
N LEU A 116 4.54 -65.06 -37.37
CA LEU A 116 4.60 -66.15 -36.42
C LEU A 116 4.28 -67.51 -37.02
N ASP A 117 3.87 -67.61 -38.30
CA ASP A 117 3.51 -68.87 -38.95
C ASP A 117 2.51 -69.67 -38.08
N VAL A 118 1.34 -69.08 -37.88
CA VAL A 118 0.19 -69.60 -37.12
C VAL A 118 -1.11 -69.14 -37.78
N GLN A 119 -2.22 -69.85 -37.54
CA GLN A 119 -3.57 -69.46 -37.92
C GLN A 119 -4.32 -68.89 -36.71
N LEU A 120 -4.78 -67.63 -36.82
CA LEU A 120 -5.46 -66.92 -35.74
C LEU A 120 -6.94 -66.72 -36.06
N THR A 121 -7.81 -67.05 -35.11
CA THR A 121 -9.24 -66.70 -35.19
C THR A 121 -9.64 -65.89 -33.97
N VAL A 122 -10.08 -64.64 -34.19
CA VAL A 122 -10.49 -63.73 -33.13
C VAL A 122 -12.00 -63.84 -32.95
N PHE A 123 -12.42 -64.09 -31.71
CA PHE A 123 -13.81 -64.19 -31.28
C PHE A 123 -14.15 -63.03 -30.33
N PRO A 124 -14.90 -62.01 -30.81
CA PRO A 124 -15.25 -60.85 -30.00
C PRO A 124 -16.31 -61.19 -28.94
N VAL A 125 -16.11 -60.70 -27.72
CA VAL A 125 -17.08 -60.79 -26.60
C VAL A 125 -17.54 -59.40 -26.16
N LYS A 126 -18.80 -59.30 -25.70
CA LYS A 126 -19.44 -58.02 -25.34
C LYS A 126 -19.41 -57.75 -23.85
N ASP A 127 -19.70 -58.76 -23.06
CA ASP A 127 -19.83 -58.71 -21.61
C ASP A 127 -19.57 -60.08 -20.99
N TYR A 128 -19.70 -60.20 -19.66
CA TYR A 128 -19.50 -61.46 -18.94
C TYR A 128 -20.43 -62.58 -19.41
N GLY A 129 -21.67 -62.27 -19.81
CA GLY A 129 -22.64 -63.29 -20.25
C GLY A 129 -22.30 -63.87 -21.61
N HIS A 130 -21.82 -63.03 -22.54
CA HIS A 130 -21.43 -63.46 -23.89
C HIS A 130 -20.15 -64.32 -23.90
N VAL A 131 -19.32 -64.25 -22.85
CA VAL A 131 -18.09 -65.07 -22.74
C VAL A 131 -18.41 -66.56 -22.72
N ASP A 132 -19.44 -66.98 -21.98
CA ASP A 132 -19.82 -68.40 -21.85
C ASP A 132 -20.30 -68.98 -23.18
N GLU A 133 -21.13 -68.24 -23.92
CA GLU A 133 -21.63 -68.62 -25.24
C GLU A 133 -20.50 -68.80 -26.25
N VAL A 134 -19.62 -67.79 -26.36
CA VAL A 134 -18.48 -67.80 -27.29
C VAL A 134 -17.49 -68.90 -26.93
N PHE A 135 -17.18 -69.08 -25.65
CA PHE A 135 -16.24 -70.09 -25.21
C PHE A 135 -16.73 -71.51 -25.53
N ASN A 136 -18.00 -71.80 -25.31
CA ASN A 136 -18.61 -73.09 -25.65
C ASN A 136 -18.60 -73.36 -27.16
N TYR A 137 -18.83 -72.33 -27.98
CA TYR A 137 -18.70 -72.43 -29.43
C TYR A 137 -17.26 -72.74 -29.87
N VAL A 138 -16.27 -72.04 -29.30
CA VAL A 138 -14.84 -72.22 -29.61
C VAL A 138 -14.35 -73.63 -29.27
N LYS A 139 -14.85 -74.22 -28.17
CA LYS A 139 -14.50 -75.59 -27.73
C LYS A 139 -14.75 -76.64 -28.82
N GLY A 140 -15.75 -76.46 -29.67
CA GLY A 140 -16.12 -77.41 -30.74
C GLY A 140 -15.29 -77.29 -32.03
N LEU A 141 -14.42 -76.28 -32.15
CA LEU A 141 -13.77 -75.92 -33.42
C LEU A 141 -12.32 -76.45 -33.59
N GLY A 142 -11.83 -77.21 -32.60
CA GLY A 142 -10.54 -77.90 -32.65
C GLY A 142 -9.34 -76.97 -32.75
N PHE A 143 -9.27 -75.96 -31.89
CA PHE A 143 -8.09 -75.10 -31.74
C PHE A 143 -7.04 -75.75 -30.83
N ASP A 144 -5.76 -75.54 -31.14
CA ASP A 144 -4.63 -76.11 -30.38
C ASP A 144 -4.41 -75.40 -29.04
N ALA A 145 -4.78 -74.11 -28.98
CA ALA A 145 -4.75 -73.30 -27.76
C ALA A 145 -5.75 -72.12 -27.81
N VAL A 146 -6.17 -71.66 -26.63
CA VAL A 146 -7.03 -70.48 -26.44
C VAL A 146 -6.27 -69.37 -25.73
N LEU A 147 -6.22 -68.19 -26.34
CA LEU A 147 -5.69 -66.97 -25.75
C LEU A 147 -6.86 -66.07 -25.33
N GLY A 148 -6.84 -65.55 -24.10
CA GLY A 148 -7.87 -64.61 -23.67
C GLY A 148 -7.59 -63.93 -22.34
N GLY A 149 -8.56 -63.11 -21.92
CA GLY A 149 -8.56 -62.54 -20.58
C GLY A 149 -8.65 -63.61 -19.49
N PHE A 150 -8.55 -63.19 -18.23
CA PHE A 150 -8.45 -64.12 -17.11
C PHE A 150 -9.69 -65.02 -16.92
N THR A 151 -10.88 -64.51 -17.25
CA THR A 151 -12.13 -65.29 -17.26
C THR A 151 -12.04 -66.46 -18.24
N VAL A 152 -11.66 -66.18 -19.49
CA VAL A 152 -11.48 -67.18 -20.56
C VAL A 152 -10.41 -68.20 -20.17
N PHE A 153 -9.28 -67.73 -19.65
CA PHE A 153 -8.19 -68.61 -19.20
C PHE A 153 -8.66 -69.58 -18.10
N ARG A 154 -9.40 -69.10 -17.10
CA ARG A 154 -9.96 -69.96 -16.04
C ARG A 154 -10.95 -70.99 -16.57
N MET A 155 -11.78 -70.61 -17.54
CA MET A 155 -12.73 -71.53 -18.18
C MET A 155 -12.00 -72.61 -18.97
N ALA A 156 -10.98 -72.23 -19.76
CA ALA A 156 -10.13 -73.17 -20.49
C ALA A 156 -9.40 -74.16 -19.58
N GLN A 157 -8.83 -73.68 -18.46
CA GLN A 157 -8.17 -74.53 -17.48
C GLN A 157 -9.10 -75.56 -16.85
N LYS A 158 -10.36 -75.18 -16.52
CA LYS A 158 -11.36 -76.12 -15.99
C LYS A 158 -11.69 -77.24 -16.98
N GLU A 159 -11.77 -76.90 -18.25
CA GLU A 159 -12.06 -77.82 -19.35
C GLU A 159 -10.81 -78.54 -19.89
N ARG A 160 -9.63 -78.33 -19.27
CA ARG A 160 -8.33 -78.89 -19.68
C ARG A 160 -7.93 -78.56 -21.13
N ILE A 161 -8.33 -77.38 -21.59
CA ILE A 161 -7.94 -76.83 -22.90
C ILE A 161 -6.64 -76.05 -22.73
N ASN A 162 -5.66 -76.31 -23.59
CA ASN A 162 -4.43 -75.54 -23.67
C ASN A 162 -4.76 -74.05 -23.77
N SER A 163 -4.23 -73.26 -22.85
CA SER A 163 -4.59 -71.85 -22.77
C SER A 163 -3.50 -70.98 -22.20
N VAL A 164 -3.54 -69.71 -22.60
CA VAL A 164 -2.66 -68.65 -22.11
C VAL A 164 -3.52 -67.47 -21.68
N ALA A 165 -3.22 -66.91 -20.50
CA ALA A 165 -3.84 -65.68 -20.03
C ALA A 165 -3.09 -64.48 -20.60
N ILE A 166 -3.82 -63.50 -21.14
CA ILE A 166 -3.23 -62.22 -21.52
C ILE A 166 -2.84 -61.46 -20.25
N THR A 167 -1.54 -61.34 -20.02
CA THR A 167 -0.94 -60.58 -18.91
C THR A 167 -0.59 -59.16 -19.36
N MET A 168 -0.55 -58.21 -18.42
CA MET A 168 -0.27 -56.79 -18.73
C MET A 168 1.22 -56.51 -18.64
N GLY A 169 1.83 -56.16 -19.76
CA GLY A 169 3.24 -55.81 -19.87
C GLY A 169 3.57 -54.43 -19.32
N TYR A 170 4.86 -54.06 -19.44
CA TYR A 170 5.36 -52.76 -18.98
C TYR A 170 4.63 -51.59 -19.66
N GLU A 171 4.34 -51.68 -20.95
CA GLU A 171 3.71 -50.61 -21.74
C GLU A 171 2.29 -50.28 -21.25
N ALA A 172 1.41 -51.28 -21.13
CA ALA A 172 0.05 -51.10 -20.61
C ALA A 172 0.05 -50.43 -19.22
N ASN A 173 0.91 -50.94 -18.33
CA ASN A 173 1.08 -50.39 -16.99
C ASN A 173 1.60 -48.95 -17.01
N TYR A 174 2.62 -48.69 -17.83
CA TYR A 174 3.23 -47.37 -17.96
C TYR A 174 2.23 -46.33 -18.46
N LEU A 175 1.41 -46.67 -19.46
CA LEU A 175 0.39 -45.81 -20.03
C LEU A 175 -0.70 -45.48 -19.00
N ALA A 176 -1.34 -46.49 -18.40
CA ALA A 176 -2.43 -46.29 -17.44
C ALA A 176 -1.98 -45.53 -16.18
N ILE A 177 -0.80 -45.87 -15.64
CA ILE A 177 -0.24 -45.14 -14.50
C ILE A 177 0.10 -43.70 -14.89
N THR A 178 0.74 -43.48 -16.04
CA THR A 178 1.07 -42.13 -16.50
C THR A 178 -0.18 -41.27 -16.72
N GLU A 179 -1.23 -41.84 -17.29
CA GLU A 179 -2.53 -41.18 -17.45
C GLU A 179 -3.14 -40.82 -16.09
N ALA A 180 -3.17 -41.75 -15.13
CA ALA A 180 -3.69 -41.51 -13.79
C ALA A 180 -2.95 -40.37 -13.07
N PHE A 181 -1.62 -40.35 -13.15
CA PHE A 181 -0.83 -39.27 -12.59
C PHE A 181 -1.04 -37.95 -13.35
N SER A 182 -1.26 -37.97 -14.67
CA SER A 182 -1.57 -36.77 -15.45
C SER A 182 -2.91 -36.15 -15.02
N VAL A 183 -3.95 -36.97 -14.88
CA VAL A 183 -5.27 -36.57 -14.38
C VAL A 183 -5.17 -36.06 -12.94
N ALA A 184 -4.45 -36.75 -12.06
CA ALA A 184 -4.22 -36.29 -10.69
C ALA A 184 -3.55 -34.91 -10.64
N LYS A 185 -2.49 -34.72 -11.45
CA LYS A 185 -1.79 -33.42 -11.54
C LYS A 185 -2.70 -32.31 -12.05
N ALA A 186 -3.54 -32.59 -13.03
CA ALA A 186 -4.51 -31.62 -13.55
C ALA A 186 -5.49 -31.16 -12.46
N ILE A 187 -6.06 -32.10 -11.71
CA ILE A 187 -7.00 -31.81 -10.60
C ILE A 187 -6.31 -31.01 -9.50
N ILE A 188 -5.09 -31.40 -9.09
CA ILE A 188 -4.33 -30.67 -8.07
C ILE A 188 -4.03 -29.24 -8.54
N LYS A 189 -3.61 -29.07 -9.79
CA LYS A 189 -3.32 -27.76 -10.38
C LYS A 189 -4.56 -26.87 -10.40
N GLU A 190 -5.71 -27.42 -10.80
CA GLU A 190 -6.99 -26.71 -10.80
C GLU A 190 -7.40 -26.29 -9.39
N ARG A 191 -7.32 -27.19 -8.40
CA ARG A 191 -7.63 -26.88 -7.00
C ARG A 191 -6.71 -25.80 -6.43
N ARG A 192 -5.40 -25.89 -6.68
CA ARG A 192 -4.43 -24.86 -6.26
C ARG A 192 -4.73 -23.51 -6.90
N LYS A 193 -5.10 -23.49 -8.18
CA LYS A 193 -5.52 -22.27 -8.89
C LYS A 193 -6.78 -21.68 -8.24
N ASN A 194 -7.80 -22.49 -7.97
CA ASN A 194 -9.05 -22.03 -7.35
C ASN A 194 -8.82 -21.51 -5.92
N GLU A 195 -7.99 -22.19 -5.13
CA GLU A 195 -7.65 -21.72 -3.78
C GLU A 195 -6.85 -20.40 -3.81
N LEU A 196 -5.91 -20.25 -4.76
CA LEU A 196 -5.20 -19.00 -4.97
C LEU A 196 -6.16 -17.86 -5.33
N PHE A 197 -7.12 -18.10 -6.24
CA PHE A 197 -8.14 -17.10 -6.56
C PHE A 197 -8.98 -16.72 -5.34
N ARG A 198 -9.39 -17.70 -4.52
CA ARG A 198 -10.12 -17.44 -3.27
C ARG A 198 -9.29 -16.55 -2.33
N ILE A 199 -8.03 -16.89 -2.10
CA ILE A 199 -7.13 -16.11 -1.23
C ILE A 199 -6.97 -14.67 -1.76
N ILE A 200 -6.81 -14.48 -3.08
CA ILE A 200 -6.71 -13.14 -3.68
C ILE A 200 -7.99 -12.33 -3.44
N LEU A 201 -9.17 -12.94 -3.65
CA LEU A 201 -10.45 -12.29 -3.41
C LEU A 201 -10.63 -11.89 -1.95
N GLU A 202 -10.27 -12.77 -1.00
CA GLU A 202 -10.38 -12.49 0.44
C GLU A 202 -9.41 -11.40 0.93
N ASN A 203 -8.25 -11.26 0.29
CA ASN A 203 -7.26 -10.23 0.63
C ASN A 203 -7.42 -8.94 -0.20
N THR A 204 -8.52 -8.81 -0.95
CA THR A 204 -8.82 -7.57 -1.68
C THR A 204 -9.50 -6.57 -0.73
N ASP A 205 -9.04 -5.32 -0.75
CA ASP A 205 -9.63 -4.25 0.05
C ASP A 205 -11.07 -3.93 -0.39
N GLY A 206 -12.03 -4.11 0.52
CA GLY A 206 -13.46 -3.92 0.27
C GLY A 206 -14.17 -5.23 -0.09
N ALA A 207 -15.41 -5.10 -0.58
CA ALA A 207 -16.18 -6.26 -1.04
C ALA A 207 -16.04 -6.46 -2.55
N VAL A 208 -15.91 -7.71 -2.96
CA VAL A 208 -15.97 -8.14 -4.35
C VAL A 208 -17.15 -9.10 -4.48
N LEU A 209 -18.00 -8.88 -5.48
CA LEU A 209 -19.12 -9.76 -5.81
C LEU A 209 -19.21 -9.90 -7.33
N ALA A 210 -19.33 -11.13 -7.82
CA ALA A 210 -19.56 -11.43 -9.23
C ALA A 210 -20.94 -12.06 -9.40
N TYR A 211 -21.66 -11.68 -10.45
CA TYR A 211 -22.96 -12.24 -10.81
C TYR A 211 -23.06 -12.48 -12.32
N ASP A 212 -23.85 -13.48 -12.72
CA ASP A 212 -24.02 -13.87 -14.13
C ASP A 212 -25.01 -12.97 -14.89
N ASN A 213 -25.24 -13.25 -16.17
CA ASN A 213 -26.18 -12.48 -16.99
C ASN A 213 -27.66 -12.62 -16.57
N GLN A 214 -27.98 -13.59 -15.71
CA GLN A 214 -29.31 -13.76 -15.11
C GLN A 214 -29.45 -13.04 -13.76
N GLY A 215 -28.37 -12.42 -13.28
CA GLY A 215 -28.34 -11.75 -11.98
C GLY A 215 -28.05 -12.69 -10.82
N LEU A 216 -27.65 -13.94 -11.06
CA LEU A 216 -27.32 -14.90 -10.00
C LEU A 216 -25.88 -14.71 -9.53
N VAL A 217 -25.67 -14.66 -8.22
CA VAL A 217 -24.33 -14.51 -7.64
C VAL A 217 -23.49 -15.74 -7.94
N MET A 218 -22.34 -15.53 -8.57
CA MET A 218 -21.36 -16.57 -8.92
C MET A 218 -20.26 -16.71 -7.87
N ALA A 219 -19.74 -15.58 -7.36
CA ALA A 219 -18.62 -15.55 -6.42
C ALA A 219 -18.65 -14.26 -5.58
N TYR A 220 -18.08 -14.30 -4.38
CA TYR A 220 -17.93 -13.13 -3.51
C TYR A 220 -16.84 -13.37 -2.46
N ASN A 221 -16.33 -12.30 -1.84
CA ASN A 221 -15.42 -12.37 -0.68
C ASN A 221 -16.13 -12.01 0.63
N GLN A 222 -15.48 -12.20 1.78
CA GLN A 222 -16.06 -11.89 3.09
C GLN A 222 -16.42 -10.41 3.29
N GLY A 223 -15.74 -9.49 2.59
CA GLY A 223 -16.03 -8.05 2.68
C GLY A 223 -17.48 -7.71 2.36
N ILE A 224 -18.20 -8.57 1.63
CA ILE A 224 -19.62 -8.36 1.30
C ILE A 224 -20.52 -8.32 2.52
N TYR A 225 -20.22 -9.12 3.56
CA TYR A 225 -21.04 -9.19 4.77
C TYR A 225 -21.01 -7.87 5.53
N ASP A 226 -19.83 -7.27 5.67
CA ASP A 226 -19.64 -5.99 6.35
C ASP A 226 -20.29 -4.83 5.59
N ILE A 227 -20.18 -4.82 4.25
CA ILE A 227 -20.73 -3.75 3.42
C ILE A 227 -22.26 -3.82 3.35
N LEU A 228 -22.82 -5.03 3.26
CA LEU A 228 -24.27 -5.23 3.13
C LEU A 228 -24.99 -5.45 4.47
N ASP A 229 -24.25 -5.51 5.58
CA ASP A 229 -24.79 -5.79 6.92
C ASP A 229 -25.51 -7.15 6.98
N LEU A 230 -24.90 -8.16 6.34
CA LEU A 230 -25.41 -9.52 6.26
C LEU A 230 -24.72 -10.43 7.28
N PRO A 231 -25.40 -11.48 7.79
CA PRO A 231 -24.78 -12.42 8.71
C PRO A 231 -23.71 -13.27 7.99
N ALA A 232 -22.56 -13.47 8.64
CA ALA A 232 -21.37 -14.10 8.03
C ALA A 232 -21.54 -15.56 7.57
N ASN A 233 -22.66 -16.21 7.92
CA ASN A 233 -23.00 -17.57 7.52
C ASN A 233 -23.99 -17.64 6.34
N GLU A 234 -24.40 -16.49 5.79
CA GLU A 234 -25.34 -16.48 4.68
C GLU A 234 -24.66 -16.85 3.35
N ILE A 235 -25.09 -17.96 2.74
CA ILE A 235 -24.65 -18.34 1.40
C ILE A 235 -25.35 -17.45 0.37
N LEU A 236 -24.58 -16.73 -0.45
CA LEU A 236 -25.11 -15.86 -1.50
C LEU A 236 -25.08 -16.51 -2.88
N THR A 237 -24.17 -17.48 -3.12
CA THR A 237 -24.02 -18.13 -4.43
C THR A 237 -25.34 -18.74 -4.89
N GLY A 238 -25.71 -18.46 -6.15
CA GLY A 238 -26.96 -18.93 -6.77
C GLY A 238 -28.22 -18.17 -6.36
N LYS A 239 -28.13 -17.17 -5.48
CA LYS A 239 -29.26 -16.25 -5.20
C LYS A 239 -29.21 -15.05 -6.15
N GLU A 240 -30.36 -14.42 -6.37
CA GLU A 240 -30.43 -13.19 -7.17
C GLU A 240 -29.78 -12.00 -6.44
N LEU A 241 -28.94 -11.25 -7.15
CA LEU A 241 -28.33 -9.99 -6.69
C LEU A 241 -29.38 -8.99 -6.17
N SER A 242 -30.54 -9.00 -6.82
CA SER A 242 -31.69 -8.14 -6.58
C SER A 242 -32.23 -8.21 -5.14
N VAL A 243 -32.00 -9.33 -4.46
CA VAL A 243 -32.42 -9.59 -3.07
C VAL A 243 -31.57 -8.78 -2.08
N PHE A 244 -30.28 -8.64 -2.37
CA PHE A 244 -29.32 -8.00 -1.46
C PHE A 244 -29.05 -6.55 -1.82
N LEU A 245 -29.18 -6.23 -3.11
CA LEU A 245 -28.93 -4.91 -3.65
C LEU A 245 -30.08 -4.51 -4.59
N PRO A 246 -31.27 -4.22 -4.05
CA PRO A 246 -32.46 -3.89 -4.83
C PRO A 246 -32.28 -2.66 -5.72
N GLN A 247 -31.36 -1.76 -5.39
CA GLN A 247 -30.99 -0.62 -6.23
C GLN A 247 -30.38 -1.00 -7.59
N PHE A 248 -30.01 -2.27 -7.81
CA PHE A 248 -29.55 -2.76 -9.11
C PHE A 248 -30.67 -3.48 -9.90
N LYS A 249 -31.94 -3.37 -9.48
CA LYS A 249 -33.01 -4.22 -10.03
C LYS A 249 -33.32 -4.06 -11.51
N GLU A 250 -33.01 -2.95 -12.19
CA GLU A 250 -33.58 -2.77 -13.55
C GLU A 250 -32.84 -1.85 -14.54
N ALA A 251 -31.74 -1.16 -14.17
CA ALA A 251 -31.32 0.01 -14.98
C ALA A 251 -30.01 -0.06 -15.79
N GLN A 252 -29.12 -1.05 -15.63
CA GLN A 252 -27.77 -0.98 -16.27
C GLN A 252 -27.13 -2.34 -16.57
N LEU A 253 -27.92 -3.34 -16.99
CA LEU A 253 -27.39 -4.66 -17.36
C LEU A 253 -26.96 -4.77 -18.82
N THR A 254 -27.08 -3.67 -19.59
CA THR A 254 -26.60 -3.58 -20.97
C THR A 254 -25.38 -2.67 -21.05
N GLU A 255 -24.49 -3.08 -21.95
CA GLU A 255 -23.21 -2.46 -22.30
C GLU A 255 -23.28 -0.92 -22.37
N GLU A 256 -22.19 -0.27 -21.97
CA GLU A 256 -21.75 1.10 -22.32
C GLU A 256 -21.77 2.25 -21.29
N SER A 257 -22.48 2.20 -20.16
CA SER A 257 -22.35 3.29 -19.17
C SER A 257 -21.32 2.97 -18.08
N PHE A 258 -20.04 3.12 -18.45
CA PHE A 258 -18.93 3.15 -17.50
C PHE A 258 -18.96 4.42 -16.64
N SER A 259 -19.07 4.24 -15.34
CA SER A 259 -18.84 5.27 -14.34
C SER A 259 -17.88 4.67 -13.31
N ALA A 260 -16.61 4.99 -13.45
CA ALA A 260 -15.63 4.66 -12.42
C ALA A 260 -15.95 5.48 -11.17
N ASN A 261 -15.95 4.82 -10.01
CA ASN A 261 -16.17 5.43 -8.70
C ASN A 261 -17.55 6.09 -8.51
N GLU A 262 -18.63 5.41 -8.90
CA GLU A 262 -19.96 5.83 -8.46
C GLU A 262 -20.08 5.75 -6.95
N ILE A 263 -20.64 6.77 -6.32
CA ILE A 263 -20.94 6.75 -4.89
C ILE A 263 -22.43 6.48 -4.75
N ILE A 264 -22.78 5.36 -4.14
CA ILE A 264 -24.16 5.06 -3.76
C ILE A 264 -24.29 4.94 -2.24
N THR A 265 -25.53 4.99 -1.76
CA THR A 265 -25.83 4.76 -0.34
C THR A 265 -26.46 3.39 -0.17
N ILE A 266 -25.84 2.52 0.62
CA ILE A 266 -26.34 1.18 0.98
C ILE A 266 -26.48 1.15 2.49
N ASN A 267 -27.66 0.82 3.03
CA ASN A 267 -27.92 0.75 4.48
C ASN A 267 -27.37 1.96 5.25
N ASN A 268 -27.62 3.17 4.74
CA ASN A 268 -27.18 4.45 5.30
C ASN A 268 -25.65 4.68 5.32
N ARG A 269 -24.86 3.89 4.57
CA ARG A 269 -23.42 4.04 4.38
C ARG A 269 -23.11 4.45 2.95
N LYS A 270 -22.16 5.37 2.76
CA LYS A 270 -21.67 5.74 1.43
C LYS A 270 -20.63 4.73 0.95
N VAL A 271 -20.87 4.16 -0.21
CA VAL A 271 -20.03 3.11 -0.81
C VAL A 271 -19.64 3.53 -2.22
N VAL A 272 -18.34 3.47 -2.51
CA VAL A 272 -17.80 3.60 -3.86
C VAL A 272 -17.97 2.27 -4.59
N ILE A 273 -18.49 2.31 -5.81
CA ILE A 273 -18.73 1.14 -6.63
C ILE A 273 -17.94 1.22 -7.92
N ASN A 274 -17.29 0.12 -8.26
CA ASN A 274 -16.67 -0.10 -9.54
C ASN A 274 -17.23 -1.38 -10.16
N LYS A 275 -17.69 -1.31 -11.41
CA LYS A 275 -18.27 -2.43 -12.15
C LYS A 275 -17.34 -2.83 -13.30
N ARG A 276 -17.14 -4.12 -13.52
CA ARG A 276 -16.37 -4.65 -14.66
C ARG A 276 -17.00 -5.92 -15.22
N SER A 277 -17.24 -5.96 -16.53
CA SER A 277 -17.76 -7.15 -17.20
C SER A 277 -16.74 -8.29 -17.24
N ILE A 278 -17.22 -9.53 -17.18
CA ILE A 278 -16.44 -10.76 -17.27
C ILE A 278 -16.56 -11.27 -18.70
N ILE A 279 -15.56 -10.98 -19.54
CA ILE A 279 -15.56 -11.39 -20.95
C ILE A 279 -14.54 -12.52 -21.15
N ILE A 280 -15.00 -13.67 -21.63
CA ILE A 280 -14.15 -14.82 -21.99
C ILE A 280 -14.48 -15.22 -23.43
N GLU A 281 -13.46 -15.27 -24.30
CA GLU A 281 -13.61 -15.70 -25.71
C GLU A 281 -14.75 -14.97 -26.45
N HIS A 282 -14.87 -13.66 -26.23
CA HIS A 282 -15.91 -12.79 -26.79
C HIS A 282 -17.34 -13.00 -26.25
N ASN A 283 -17.53 -13.87 -25.26
CA ASN A 283 -18.80 -14.03 -24.57
C ASN A 283 -18.76 -13.31 -23.22
N ASN A 284 -19.77 -12.48 -22.95
CA ASN A 284 -19.99 -11.90 -21.64
C ASN A 284 -20.60 -12.97 -20.72
N LEU A 285 -19.92 -13.30 -19.64
CA LEU A 285 -20.37 -14.28 -18.63
C LEU A 285 -21.06 -13.61 -17.44
N GLY A 286 -20.92 -12.30 -17.27
CA GLY A 286 -21.47 -11.59 -16.12
C GLY A 286 -20.69 -10.33 -15.77
N THR A 287 -20.82 -9.87 -14.53
CA THR A 287 -20.20 -8.63 -14.04
C THR A 287 -19.60 -8.82 -12.65
N VAL A 288 -18.45 -8.18 -12.41
CA VAL A 288 -17.81 -8.01 -11.10
C VAL A 288 -18.12 -6.62 -10.55
N LEU A 289 -18.63 -6.57 -9.33
CA LEU A 289 -18.79 -5.39 -8.51
C LEU A 289 -17.68 -5.35 -7.46
N MET A 290 -17.00 -4.21 -7.37
CA MET A 290 -16.11 -3.86 -6.27
C MET A 290 -16.76 -2.74 -5.46
N LEU A 291 -16.92 -2.94 -4.17
CA LEU A 291 -17.59 -2.05 -3.24
C LEU A 291 -16.60 -1.63 -2.15
N GLN A 292 -16.43 -0.33 -1.92
CA GLN A 292 -15.52 0.19 -0.89
C GLN A 292 -16.20 1.27 -0.05
N ASN A 293 -16.02 1.20 1.28
CA ASN A 293 -16.57 2.20 2.18
C ASN A 293 -15.81 3.53 2.04
N VAL A 294 -16.52 4.63 1.80
CA VAL A 294 -15.93 5.98 1.64
C VAL A 294 -15.17 6.42 2.89
N ASP A 295 -15.68 6.14 4.08
CA ASP A 295 -15.05 6.55 5.35
C ASP A 295 -13.74 5.80 5.60
N ALA A 296 -13.68 4.53 5.20
CA ALA A 296 -12.48 3.72 5.29
C ALA A 296 -11.39 4.24 4.32
N LEU A 297 -11.77 4.59 3.09
CA LEU A 297 -10.85 5.18 2.11
C LEU A 297 -10.25 6.50 2.61
N GLN A 298 -11.08 7.38 3.20
CA GLN A 298 -10.61 8.66 3.75
C GLN A 298 -9.67 8.45 4.95
N LYS A 299 -9.96 7.51 5.84
CA LYS A 299 -9.06 7.18 6.97
C LYS A 299 -7.71 6.68 6.47
N THR A 300 -7.69 5.75 5.52
CA THR A 300 -6.45 5.21 4.96
C THR A 300 -5.63 6.29 4.25
N GLU A 301 -6.27 7.19 3.50
CA GLU A 301 -5.61 8.33 2.87
C GLU A 301 -4.94 9.24 3.90
N ILE A 302 -5.65 9.57 4.98
CA ILE A 302 -5.12 10.37 6.09
C ILE A 302 -3.95 9.65 6.77
N ASP A 303 -4.08 8.36 7.08
CA ASP A 303 -3.03 7.58 7.74
C ASP A 303 -1.77 7.45 6.88
N VAL A 304 -1.93 7.23 5.57
CA VAL A 304 -0.83 7.22 4.59
C VAL A 304 -0.16 8.58 4.55
N ARG A 305 -0.93 9.68 4.46
CA ARG A 305 -0.39 11.04 4.47
C ARG A 305 0.34 11.37 5.78
N GLN A 306 -0.18 10.94 6.92
CA GLN A 306 0.49 11.10 8.22
C GLN A 306 1.80 10.32 8.27
N LYS A 307 1.83 9.07 7.79
CA LYS A 307 3.05 8.26 7.73
C LYS A 307 4.10 8.85 6.79
N LEU A 308 3.68 9.44 5.67
CA LEU A 308 4.58 10.10 4.71
C LEU A 308 5.11 11.45 5.22
N ASN A 309 4.30 12.21 5.97
CA ASN A 309 4.63 13.57 6.41
C ASN A 309 5.23 13.66 7.83
N LYS A 310 5.48 12.55 8.52
CA LYS A 310 6.22 12.51 9.80
C LYS A 310 7.64 13.12 9.72
N LYS A 311 8.19 13.30 8.51
CA LYS A 311 9.40 14.13 8.31
C LYS A 311 9.02 15.62 8.25
N GLY A 312 8.69 16.22 9.41
CA GLY A 312 8.67 17.68 9.57
C GLY A 312 7.43 18.31 10.19
N LEU A 313 6.29 17.61 10.29
CA LEU A 313 5.03 18.15 10.84
C LEU A 313 4.79 17.77 12.32
N ALA A 314 5.84 17.79 13.13
CA ALA A 314 5.76 17.42 14.55
C ALA A 314 6.33 18.55 15.43
N ALA A 315 5.64 18.84 16.53
CA ALA A 315 6.11 19.76 17.55
C ALA A 315 7.27 19.12 18.34
N LYS A 316 8.40 19.82 18.44
CA LYS A 316 9.63 19.32 19.06
C LYS A 316 9.77 19.73 20.52
N TYR A 317 9.16 20.84 20.91
CA TYR A 317 9.36 21.44 22.24
C TYR A 317 8.18 21.21 23.18
N THR A 318 8.49 20.92 24.45
CA THR A 318 7.53 20.91 25.56
C THR A 318 7.77 22.13 26.47
N PHE A 319 6.90 22.35 27.46
CA PHE A 319 7.06 23.44 28.42
C PHE A 319 8.39 23.38 29.17
N ASP A 320 9.02 22.20 29.28
CA ASP A 320 10.33 22.02 29.91
C ASP A 320 11.47 22.70 29.13
N ALA A 321 11.27 22.97 27.84
CA ALA A 321 12.22 23.71 27.02
C ALA A 321 12.23 25.23 27.33
N ILE A 322 11.24 25.73 28.08
CA ILE A 322 11.13 27.15 28.43
C ILE A 322 11.95 27.43 29.69
N ILE A 323 13.10 28.09 29.52
CA ILE A 323 14.03 28.40 30.60
C ILE A 323 13.59 29.69 31.32
N GLY A 324 13.27 29.58 32.61
CA GLY A 324 12.95 30.72 33.48
C GLY A 324 12.42 30.27 34.85
N GLN A 325 12.74 31.01 35.90
CA GLN A 325 12.31 30.78 37.27
C GLN A 325 11.49 31.93 37.85
N SER A 326 11.41 33.07 37.15
CA SER A 326 10.63 34.22 37.55
C SER A 326 9.15 33.84 37.71
N GLU A 327 8.50 34.43 38.72
CA GLU A 327 7.08 34.16 38.98
C GLU A 327 6.20 34.48 37.76
N VAL A 328 6.58 35.52 37.00
CA VAL A 328 5.89 35.96 35.79
C VAL A 328 5.89 34.86 34.73
N VAL A 329 7.04 34.26 34.40
CA VAL A 329 7.12 33.18 33.41
C VAL A 329 6.42 31.91 33.91
N GLN A 330 6.59 31.57 35.19
CA GLN A 330 5.93 30.40 35.78
C GLN A 330 4.40 30.54 35.80
N LYS A 331 3.88 31.76 35.98
CA LYS A 331 2.44 32.03 35.83
C LYS A 331 1.97 31.84 34.39
N ILE A 332 2.73 32.34 33.41
CA ILE A 332 2.41 32.20 31.98
C ILE A 332 2.41 30.74 31.55
N ILE A 333 3.39 29.93 31.98
CA ILE A 333 3.43 28.49 31.71
C ILE A 333 2.17 27.80 32.27
N ARG A 334 1.79 28.09 33.52
CA ARG A 334 0.57 27.53 34.14
C ARG A 334 -0.71 27.90 33.37
N VAL A 335 -0.79 29.14 32.87
CA VAL A 335 -1.93 29.58 32.02
C VAL A 335 -1.91 28.86 30.67
N ALA A 336 -0.75 28.76 30.03
CA ALA A 336 -0.59 28.08 28.75
C ALA A 336 -0.94 26.58 28.83
N GLN A 337 -0.61 25.90 29.93
CA GLN A 337 -1.02 24.53 30.21
C GLN A 337 -2.56 24.40 30.28
N LYS A 338 -3.24 25.33 30.97
CA LYS A 338 -4.72 25.35 30.99
C LYS A 338 -5.30 25.58 29.59
N TYR A 339 -4.70 26.49 28.81
CA TYR A 339 -5.13 26.76 27.44
C TYR A 339 -4.92 25.55 26.53
N ALA A 340 -3.87 24.75 26.74
CA ALA A 340 -3.62 23.54 25.96
C ALA A 340 -4.80 22.55 26.00
N VAL A 341 -5.50 22.45 27.14
CA VAL A 341 -6.64 21.53 27.33
C VAL A 341 -7.93 22.04 26.67
N ALA A 342 -8.11 23.36 26.52
CA ALA A 342 -9.40 23.97 26.16
C ALA A 342 -9.84 23.87 24.68
N ASN A 343 -9.05 23.19 23.81
CA ASN A 343 -9.24 23.06 22.34
C ASN A 343 -9.57 24.37 21.56
N SER A 344 -9.53 25.52 22.23
CA SER A 344 -9.86 26.83 21.67
C SER A 344 -8.64 27.45 20.98
N ASN A 345 -8.91 28.45 20.14
CA ASN A 345 -7.86 29.24 19.50
C ASN A 345 -7.05 30.00 20.55
N VAL A 346 -5.75 30.10 20.34
CA VAL A 346 -4.83 30.80 21.25
C VAL A 346 -4.09 31.88 20.48
N LEU A 347 -4.11 33.10 21.01
CA LEU A 347 -3.29 34.22 20.53
C LEU A 347 -2.11 34.43 21.47
N ILE A 348 -0.89 34.36 20.93
CA ILE A 348 0.35 34.59 21.66
C ILE A 348 0.91 35.96 21.27
N ILE A 349 0.98 36.87 22.23
CA ILE A 349 1.45 38.24 22.03
C ILE A 349 2.80 38.38 22.71
N GLY A 350 3.80 38.87 22.00
CA GLY A 350 5.10 39.17 22.60
C GLY A 350 6.12 39.62 21.58
N GLU A 351 7.12 40.37 22.03
CA GLU A 351 8.17 40.92 21.17
C GLU A 351 8.92 39.82 20.41
N THR A 352 9.60 40.23 19.33
CA THR A 352 10.45 39.34 18.55
C THR A 352 11.55 38.73 19.44
N GLY A 353 11.75 37.42 19.32
CA GLY A 353 12.78 36.71 20.09
C GLY A 353 12.40 36.33 21.53
N THR A 354 11.15 36.51 21.96
CA THR A 354 10.68 36.12 23.31
C THR A 354 10.43 34.62 23.50
N GLY A 355 10.31 33.87 22.41
CA GLY A 355 10.08 32.42 22.42
C GLY A 355 8.64 31.98 22.10
N LYS A 356 7.85 32.80 21.37
CA LYS A 356 6.46 32.50 21.00
C LYS A 356 6.25 31.10 20.41
N GLU A 357 7.15 30.66 19.53
CA GLU A 357 7.09 29.33 18.91
C GLU A 357 7.25 28.19 19.93
N LEU A 358 8.10 28.34 20.96
CA LEU A 358 8.23 27.33 22.02
C LEU A 358 6.92 27.19 22.77
N PHE A 359 6.24 28.30 23.08
CA PHE A 359 4.92 28.26 23.71
C PHE A 359 3.88 27.59 22.80
N ALA A 360 3.85 27.92 21.51
CA ALA A 360 2.90 27.29 20.57
C ALA A 360 3.08 25.77 20.47
N GLN A 361 4.33 25.30 20.32
CA GLN A 361 4.66 23.87 20.27
C GLN A 361 4.35 23.17 21.60
N SER A 362 4.64 23.82 22.73
CA SER A 362 4.35 23.29 24.07
C SER A 362 2.85 23.16 24.33
N ILE A 363 2.06 24.15 23.90
CA ILE A 363 0.59 24.12 23.99
C ILE A 363 0.04 22.96 23.15
N HIS A 364 0.58 22.71 21.96
CA HIS A 364 0.17 21.56 21.15
C HIS A 364 0.52 20.23 21.84
N ASN A 365 1.76 20.07 22.30
CA ASN A 365 2.25 18.86 22.95
C ASN A 365 1.58 18.56 24.29
N HIS A 366 0.95 19.55 24.93
CA HIS A 366 0.18 19.37 26.17
C HIS A 366 -1.34 19.28 25.93
N SER A 367 -1.77 19.11 24.68
CA SER A 367 -3.19 19.06 24.31
C SER A 367 -3.65 17.65 23.94
N MET A 368 -4.97 17.46 23.81
CA MET A 368 -5.55 16.22 23.25
C MET A 368 -5.10 15.92 21.81
N ARG A 369 -4.49 16.91 21.12
CA ARG A 369 -3.97 16.79 19.75
C ARG A 369 -2.46 16.50 19.70
N GLN A 370 -1.81 16.17 20.82
CA GLN A 370 -0.35 15.94 20.90
C GLN A 370 0.21 14.88 19.92
N ASN A 371 -0.62 13.92 19.51
CA ASN A 371 -0.25 12.86 18.55
C ASN A 371 -0.66 13.19 17.10
N GLN A 372 -1.22 14.37 16.87
CA GLN A 372 -1.71 14.84 15.57
C GLN A 372 -0.69 15.81 14.95
N PRO A 373 -0.82 16.18 13.67
CA PRO A 373 0.14 17.08 13.01
C PRO A 373 0.23 18.44 13.69
N PHE A 374 1.46 18.96 13.81
CA PHE A 374 1.73 20.36 14.10
C PHE A 374 2.35 21.00 12.87
N VAL A 375 1.63 21.93 12.27
CA VAL A 375 2.03 22.62 11.04
C VAL A 375 2.31 24.08 11.40
N ALA A 376 3.44 24.62 10.98
CA ALA A 376 3.84 25.99 11.28
C ALA A 376 4.10 26.76 9.98
N ILE A 377 3.66 28.02 9.94
CA ILE A 377 3.96 28.96 8.86
C ILE A 377 4.17 30.35 9.44
N ASN A 378 5.20 31.03 8.95
CA ASN A 378 5.40 32.46 9.19
C ASN A 378 4.74 33.25 8.06
N CYS A 379 3.80 34.12 8.41
CA CYS A 379 3.00 34.87 7.43
C CYS A 379 3.78 36.00 6.75
N ALA A 380 4.83 36.54 7.37
CA ALA A 380 5.68 37.59 6.81
C ALA A 380 6.74 37.06 5.83
N ALA A 381 7.02 35.75 5.86
CA ALA A 381 8.10 35.15 5.07
C ALA A 381 7.76 34.97 3.58
N LEU A 382 6.48 35.05 3.19
CA LEU A 382 6.00 34.73 1.85
C LEU A 382 5.17 35.87 1.24
N PRO A 383 5.33 36.13 -0.08
CA PRO A 383 4.40 36.98 -0.83
C PRO A 383 2.96 36.44 -0.78
N GLU A 384 1.96 37.32 -0.89
CA GLU A 384 0.54 36.99 -0.74
C GLU A 384 0.09 35.78 -1.56
N GLN A 385 0.39 35.74 -2.86
CA GLN A 385 -0.02 34.63 -3.74
C GLN A 385 0.60 33.29 -3.33
N LEU A 386 1.85 33.31 -2.85
CA LEU A 386 2.52 32.10 -2.38
C LEU A 386 1.94 31.66 -1.04
N LEU A 387 1.75 32.60 -0.11
CA LEU A 387 1.12 32.34 1.19
C LEU A 387 -0.28 31.72 1.02
N GLU A 388 -1.06 32.26 0.08
CA GLU A 388 -2.37 31.72 -0.28
C GLU A 388 -2.28 30.26 -0.76
N SER A 389 -1.38 30.01 -1.71
CA SER A 389 -1.17 28.68 -2.27
C SER A 389 -0.64 27.66 -1.25
N GLU A 390 0.17 28.11 -0.27
CA GLU A 390 0.64 27.28 0.85
C GLU A 390 -0.51 26.95 1.80
N LEU A 391 -1.29 27.95 2.24
CA LEU A 391 -2.35 27.75 3.22
C LEU A 391 -3.47 26.85 2.68
N PHE A 392 -3.95 27.14 1.47
CA PHE A 392 -5.17 26.53 0.94
C PHE A 392 -4.93 25.43 -0.12
N GLY A 393 -3.73 25.38 -0.71
CA GLY A 393 -3.44 24.46 -1.80
C GLY A 393 -4.09 24.88 -3.12
N TYR A 394 -3.78 24.15 -4.19
CA TYR A 394 -4.29 24.42 -5.54
C TYR A 394 -4.51 23.15 -6.34
N VAL A 395 -5.41 23.18 -7.31
CA VAL A 395 -5.59 22.09 -8.29
C VAL A 395 -4.70 22.27 -9.51
N ALA A 396 -4.50 21.20 -10.28
CA ALA A 396 -3.72 21.27 -11.52
C ALA A 396 -4.30 22.32 -12.47
N GLY A 397 -3.45 23.21 -12.98
CA GLY A 397 -3.87 24.27 -13.91
C GLY A 397 -4.49 25.52 -13.27
N ALA A 398 -4.48 25.65 -11.93
CA ALA A 398 -5.05 26.83 -11.25
C ALA A 398 -4.38 28.16 -11.62
N PHE A 399 -3.10 28.14 -11.98
CA PHE A 399 -2.34 29.31 -12.46
C PHE A 399 -1.14 28.87 -13.31
N THR A 400 -0.52 29.82 -14.02
CA THR A 400 0.68 29.57 -14.84
C THR A 400 1.84 29.10 -13.97
N GLY A 401 2.26 27.85 -14.12
CA GLY A 401 3.30 27.22 -13.28
C GLY A 401 2.78 26.28 -12.20
N ALA A 402 1.46 26.08 -12.10
CA ALA A 402 0.88 25.06 -11.22
C ALA A 402 1.39 23.65 -11.59
N ALA A 403 1.82 22.88 -10.59
CA ALA A 403 2.23 21.50 -10.79
C ALA A 403 1.08 20.66 -11.39
N LYS A 404 1.41 19.73 -12.29
CA LYS A 404 0.42 18.87 -12.98
C LYS A 404 -0.45 18.03 -12.03
N GLY A 405 -0.05 17.84 -10.77
CA GLY A 405 -0.81 17.13 -9.73
C GLY A 405 -1.48 18.02 -8.69
N GLY A 406 -1.42 19.35 -8.83
CA GLY A 406 -1.84 20.29 -7.78
C GLY A 406 -0.93 20.28 -6.56
N LYS A 407 -1.36 20.95 -5.48
CA LYS A 407 -0.68 21.00 -4.18
C LYS A 407 -1.71 20.98 -3.05
N VAL A 408 -1.42 20.19 -2.01
CA VAL A 408 -2.21 20.11 -0.77
C VAL A 408 -1.88 21.32 0.11
N GLY A 409 -2.89 21.97 0.68
CA GLY A 409 -2.71 23.12 1.56
C GLY A 409 -2.32 22.76 2.99
N LEU A 410 -1.70 23.68 3.72
CA LEU A 410 -1.33 23.51 5.13
C LEU A 410 -2.55 23.28 6.03
N PHE A 411 -3.72 23.83 5.69
CA PHE A 411 -4.96 23.54 6.42
C PHE A 411 -5.37 22.06 6.31
N GLU A 412 -5.25 21.44 5.14
CA GLU A 412 -5.51 20.01 4.96
C GLU A 412 -4.47 19.17 5.71
N LEU A 413 -3.20 19.58 5.67
CA LEU A 413 -2.13 18.90 6.39
C LEU A 413 -2.28 18.98 7.91
N ALA A 414 -2.87 20.08 8.41
CA ALA A 414 -3.15 20.29 9.83
C ALA A 414 -4.49 19.68 10.28
N HIS A 415 -5.23 18.98 9.42
CA HIS A 415 -6.52 18.38 9.77
C HIS A 415 -6.39 17.45 10.98
N LYS A 416 -7.30 17.60 11.97
CA LYS A 416 -7.29 17.02 13.33
C LYS A 416 -6.11 17.48 14.22
N GLY A 417 -5.18 18.23 13.68
CA GLY A 417 -3.98 18.73 14.34
C GLY A 417 -4.06 20.22 14.70
N THR A 418 -2.92 20.89 14.64
CA THR A 418 -2.77 22.31 14.98
C THR A 418 -2.01 23.04 13.88
N LEU A 419 -2.51 24.22 13.49
CA LEU A 419 -1.83 25.14 12.60
C LEU A 419 -1.35 26.36 13.41
N PHE A 420 -0.04 26.56 13.42
CA PHE A 420 0.62 27.70 14.03
C PHE A 420 0.88 28.79 12.97
N LEU A 421 0.30 29.97 13.19
CA LEU A 421 0.42 31.14 12.34
C LEU A 421 1.31 32.16 13.06
N ASP A 422 2.60 32.21 12.70
CA ASP A 422 3.51 33.23 13.23
C ASP A 422 3.39 34.54 12.43
N GLU A 423 3.57 35.65 13.13
CA GLU A 423 3.47 37.02 12.60
C GLU A 423 2.12 37.28 11.88
N ILE A 424 1.00 36.88 12.50
CA ILE A 424 -0.33 36.99 11.90
C ILE A 424 -0.75 38.42 11.54
N ALA A 425 -0.16 39.43 12.19
CA ALA A 425 -0.40 40.84 11.90
C ALA A 425 0.05 41.23 10.47
N GLU A 426 1.00 40.50 9.89
CA GLU A 426 1.51 40.72 8.53
C GLU A 426 0.67 39.99 7.45
N MET A 427 -0.39 39.28 7.84
CA MET A 427 -1.25 38.59 6.88
C MET A 427 -2.02 39.60 6.00
N PRO A 428 -1.94 39.49 4.66
CA PRO A 428 -2.71 40.35 3.75
C PRO A 428 -4.23 40.30 3.99
N MET A 429 -4.91 41.44 3.79
CA MET A 429 -6.35 41.59 4.05
C MET A 429 -7.24 40.58 3.31
N GLY A 430 -6.87 40.21 2.08
CA GLY A 430 -7.59 39.18 1.31
C GLY A 430 -7.54 37.80 1.98
N LEU A 431 -6.39 37.44 2.55
CA LEU A 431 -6.19 36.18 3.26
C LEU A 431 -6.83 36.19 4.64
N GLN A 432 -6.87 37.34 5.32
CA GLN A 432 -7.61 37.47 6.58
C GLN A 432 -9.09 37.13 6.41
N ALA A 433 -9.72 37.54 5.30
CA ALA A 433 -11.10 37.20 5.00
C ALA A 433 -11.31 35.70 4.77
N LYS A 434 -10.34 35.02 4.12
CA LYS A 434 -10.39 33.57 3.92
C LYS A 434 -10.17 32.81 5.22
N LEU A 435 -9.20 33.22 6.03
CA LEU A 435 -8.95 32.65 7.36
C LEU A 435 -10.18 32.76 8.26
N LEU A 436 -10.88 33.91 8.22
CA LEU A 436 -12.13 34.09 8.96
C LEU A 436 -13.18 33.05 8.56
N ARG A 437 -13.37 32.78 7.26
CA ARG A 437 -14.30 31.74 6.80
C ARG A 437 -13.90 30.37 7.30
N VAL A 438 -12.61 30.04 7.25
CA VAL A 438 -12.11 28.76 7.81
C VAL A 438 -12.46 28.62 9.29
N LEU A 439 -12.25 29.67 10.08
CA LEU A 439 -12.54 29.67 11.52
C LEU A 439 -14.04 29.56 11.84
N GLN A 440 -14.90 30.07 10.97
CA GLN A 440 -16.36 30.09 11.16
C GLN A 440 -17.04 28.82 10.62
N GLU A 441 -16.75 28.49 9.36
CA GLU A 441 -17.41 27.41 8.60
C GLU A 441 -16.70 26.06 8.79
N ARG A 442 -15.44 26.06 9.25
CA ARG A 442 -14.61 24.85 9.36
C ARG A 442 -14.42 24.14 8.02
N GLU A 443 -14.31 24.93 6.96
CA GLU A 443 -14.18 24.46 5.59
C GLU A 443 -13.14 25.28 4.84
N ILE A 444 -12.50 24.67 3.85
CA ILE A 444 -11.59 25.35 2.92
C ILE A 444 -11.98 25.06 1.46
N ARG A 445 -11.43 25.87 0.54
CA ARG A 445 -11.46 25.62 -0.90
C ARG A 445 -10.06 25.81 -1.48
N LYS A 446 -9.69 24.98 -2.45
CA LYS A 446 -8.42 25.09 -3.17
C LYS A 446 -8.49 26.20 -4.20
N LEU A 447 -7.33 26.72 -4.59
CA LEU A 447 -7.25 27.67 -5.68
C LEU A 447 -7.57 26.94 -6.99
N GLY A 448 -8.49 27.51 -7.77
CA GLY A 448 -8.97 26.93 -9.03
C GLY A 448 -10.00 25.81 -8.88
N ASP A 449 -10.56 25.62 -7.68
CA ASP A 449 -11.55 24.58 -7.38
C ASP A 449 -12.68 25.15 -6.51
N ASP A 450 -13.91 24.73 -6.78
CA ASP A 450 -15.10 25.11 -6.01
C ASP A 450 -15.47 24.06 -4.95
N LYS A 451 -14.73 22.94 -4.90
CA LYS A 451 -14.94 21.88 -3.93
C LYS A 451 -14.68 22.37 -2.51
N ILE A 452 -15.69 22.20 -1.67
CA ILE A 452 -15.65 22.45 -0.23
C ILE A 452 -15.00 21.25 0.47
N ILE A 453 -14.01 21.52 1.32
CA ILE A 453 -13.29 20.51 2.09
C ILE A 453 -13.49 20.80 3.59
N PRO A 454 -14.22 19.96 4.34
CA PRO A 454 -14.38 20.13 5.78
C PRO A 454 -13.07 19.86 6.51
N ILE A 455 -12.74 20.73 7.47
CA ILE A 455 -11.52 20.64 8.26
C ILE A 455 -11.74 20.83 9.76
N ASP A 456 -10.98 20.10 10.58
CA ASP A 456 -10.93 20.31 12.02
C ASP A 456 -9.50 20.73 12.42
N VAL A 457 -9.23 22.02 12.49
CA VAL A 457 -7.89 22.55 12.78
C VAL A 457 -7.97 23.49 13.99
N ARG A 458 -7.09 23.26 14.96
CA ARG A 458 -6.87 24.20 16.06
C ARG A 458 -5.89 25.28 15.61
N ILE A 459 -6.23 26.54 15.83
CA ILE A 459 -5.33 27.66 15.48
C ILE A 459 -4.59 28.16 16.72
N ILE A 460 -3.28 28.29 16.58
CA ILE A 460 -2.43 29.07 17.48
C ILE A 460 -1.83 30.18 16.64
N ALA A 461 -2.14 31.45 16.96
CA ALA A 461 -1.61 32.60 16.26
C ALA A 461 -0.58 33.32 17.14
N ALA A 462 0.43 33.92 16.53
CA ALA A 462 1.43 34.72 17.23
C ALA A 462 1.66 36.07 16.55
N THR A 463 1.93 37.10 17.35
CA THR A 463 2.25 38.44 16.88
C THR A 463 3.16 39.18 17.86
N ASN A 464 3.95 40.11 17.34
CA ASN A 464 4.73 41.10 18.09
C ASN A 464 4.08 42.49 18.10
N GLU A 465 3.00 42.68 17.35
CA GLU A 465 2.30 43.95 17.22
C GLU A 465 0.95 43.95 17.94
N ASP A 466 0.47 45.14 18.29
CA ASP A 466 -0.88 45.31 18.83
C ASP A 466 -1.91 45.24 17.69
N LEU A 467 -2.62 44.11 17.62
CA LEU A 467 -3.67 43.88 16.62
C LEU A 467 -4.82 44.90 16.73
N ARG A 468 -5.08 45.48 17.90
CA ARG A 468 -6.12 46.50 18.06
C ARG A 468 -5.74 47.79 17.35
N LEU A 469 -4.47 48.18 17.41
CA LEU A 469 -3.95 49.29 16.62
C LEU A 469 -4.01 48.99 15.12
N LYS A 470 -3.62 47.77 14.71
CA LYS A 470 -3.71 47.38 13.28
C LYS A 470 -5.15 47.36 12.76
N VAL A 471 -6.14 47.09 13.60
CA VAL A 471 -7.57 47.26 13.27
C VAL A 471 -7.92 48.73 13.05
N GLN A 472 -7.47 49.63 13.93
CA GLN A 472 -7.70 51.07 13.78
C GLN A 472 -7.04 51.63 12.51
N GLU A 473 -5.88 51.10 12.13
CA GLU A 473 -5.18 51.45 10.88
C GLU A 473 -5.79 50.83 9.62
N GLY A 474 -6.83 49.99 9.75
CA GLY A 474 -7.45 49.29 8.61
C GLY A 474 -6.60 48.18 8.00
N LYS A 475 -5.52 47.76 8.69
CA LYS A 475 -4.60 46.70 8.25
C LYS A 475 -4.95 45.31 8.79
N PHE A 476 -5.85 45.26 9.77
CA PHE A 476 -6.34 44.00 10.33
C PHE A 476 -7.86 44.04 10.49
N ARG A 477 -8.53 42.91 10.27
CA ARG A 477 -9.98 42.85 10.41
C ARG A 477 -10.40 42.63 11.86
N GLN A 478 -11.36 43.44 12.30
CA GLN A 478 -11.91 43.35 13.65
C GLN A 478 -12.62 42.01 13.93
N ASP A 479 -13.35 41.49 12.94
CA ASP A 479 -14.07 40.20 13.04
C ASP A 479 -13.11 39.00 13.21
N LEU A 480 -11.98 39.01 12.50
CA LEU A 480 -10.93 38.02 12.64
C LEU A 480 -10.28 38.08 14.02
N LEU A 481 -9.97 39.29 14.52
CA LEU A 481 -9.40 39.49 15.85
C LEU A 481 -10.23 38.79 16.93
N TYR A 482 -11.55 38.99 16.93
CA TYR A 482 -12.44 38.35 17.90
C TYR A 482 -12.49 36.82 17.80
N ARG A 483 -12.19 36.24 16.63
CA ARG A 483 -12.17 34.77 16.44
C ARG A 483 -10.84 34.13 16.82
N ILE A 484 -9.73 34.86 16.77
CA ILE A 484 -8.41 34.36 17.15
C ILE A 484 -8.06 34.66 18.61
N ASP A 485 -8.49 35.81 19.14
CA ASP A 485 -8.23 36.27 20.53
C ASP A 485 -9.25 35.68 21.52
N VAL A 486 -9.45 34.35 21.46
CA VAL A 486 -10.33 33.63 22.41
C VAL A 486 -9.59 33.36 23.72
N LEU A 487 -8.35 32.87 23.62
CA LEU A 487 -7.44 32.68 24.74
C LEU A 487 -6.15 33.46 24.45
N SER A 488 -5.88 34.49 25.23
CA SER A 488 -4.74 35.38 25.01
C SER A 488 -3.61 35.10 25.99
N LEU A 489 -2.39 34.95 25.47
CA LEU A 489 -1.16 34.72 26.23
C LEU A 489 -0.14 35.81 25.91
N SER A 490 0.10 36.71 26.84
CA SER A 490 1.12 37.75 26.71
C SER A 490 2.44 37.28 27.30
N ILE A 491 3.50 37.28 26.49
CA ILE A 491 4.86 36.91 26.88
C ILE A 491 5.67 38.19 27.06
N PRO A 492 6.15 38.46 28.29
CA PRO A 492 6.89 39.68 28.59
C PRO A 492 8.29 39.62 27.95
N PRO A 493 8.83 40.79 27.55
CA PRO A 493 10.20 40.89 27.12
C PRO A 493 11.18 40.57 28.26
N LEU A 494 12.42 40.20 27.92
CA LEU A 494 13.44 39.75 28.87
C LEU A 494 13.76 40.82 29.94
N ARG A 495 13.66 42.11 29.59
CA ARG A 495 13.82 43.23 30.53
C ARG A 495 12.78 43.29 31.65
N GLU A 496 11.62 42.69 31.48
CA GLU A 496 10.57 42.60 32.51
C GLU A 496 10.71 41.32 33.37
N ARG A 497 11.61 40.40 32.99
CA ARG A 497 11.91 39.15 33.71
C ARG A 497 13.42 38.96 33.92
N ARG A 498 14.07 40.01 34.43
CA ARG A 498 15.55 40.05 34.61
C ARG A 498 16.10 38.93 35.48
N GLU A 499 15.31 38.39 36.40
CA GLU A 499 15.68 37.24 37.24
C GLU A 499 16.01 35.98 36.41
N ASP A 500 15.40 35.84 35.23
CA ASP A 500 15.62 34.70 34.35
C ASP A 500 16.95 34.76 33.59
N ILE A 501 17.54 35.96 33.45
CA ILE A 501 18.76 36.20 32.68
C ILE A 501 19.88 35.27 33.16
N LYS A 502 20.03 35.10 34.48
CA LYS A 502 21.07 34.23 35.05
C LYS A 502 20.89 32.77 34.62
N ALA A 503 19.67 32.25 34.71
CA ALA A 503 19.37 30.87 34.36
C ALA A 503 19.56 30.64 32.85
N ILE A 504 19.05 31.57 32.03
CA ILE A 504 19.16 31.52 30.57
C ILE A 504 20.63 31.60 30.12
N ALA A 505 21.40 32.54 30.66
CA ALA A 505 22.83 32.70 30.37
C ALA A 505 23.61 31.42 30.67
N LYS A 506 23.37 30.86 31.86
CA LYS A 506 24.04 29.64 32.30
C LYS A 506 23.74 28.47 31.36
N THR A 507 22.49 28.32 30.94
CA THR A 507 22.09 27.23 30.03
C THR A 507 22.71 27.39 28.65
N PHE A 508 22.63 28.56 28.03
CA PHE A 508 23.22 28.77 26.70
C PHE A 508 24.75 28.69 26.72
N LEU A 509 25.41 29.25 27.74
CA LEU A 509 26.87 29.10 27.86
C LEU A 509 27.26 27.64 28.06
N ALA A 510 26.51 26.85 28.84
CA ALA A 510 26.76 25.42 28.99
C ALA A 510 26.57 24.66 27.66
N GLU A 511 25.53 24.98 26.89
CA GLU A 511 25.26 24.42 25.55
C GLU A 511 26.45 24.67 24.60
N PHE A 512 26.91 25.91 24.50
CA PHE A 512 28.05 26.25 23.63
C PHE A 512 29.40 25.73 24.17
N SER A 513 29.54 25.63 25.49
CA SER A 513 30.72 25.06 26.18
C SER A 513 30.90 23.57 25.90
N GLN A 514 29.80 22.79 25.89
CA GLN A 514 29.84 21.36 25.57
C GLN A 514 30.30 21.09 24.14
N ASN A 515 29.85 21.91 23.19
CA ASN A 515 30.24 21.80 21.79
C ASN A 515 31.73 22.13 21.55
N ARG A 516 32.40 22.78 22.51
CA ARG A 516 33.81 23.23 22.40
C ARG A 516 34.76 22.62 23.43
N GLN A 517 34.28 21.72 24.29
CA GLN A 517 35.06 21.13 25.39
C GLN A 517 35.70 22.17 26.35
N GLN A 518 35.10 23.36 26.48
CA GLN A 518 35.59 24.44 27.33
C GLN A 518 34.46 24.95 28.21
N SER A 519 34.56 24.80 29.53
CA SER A 519 33.56 25.31 30.48
C SER A 519 33.72 26.82 30.66
N ILE A 520 32.82 27.61 30.08
CA ILE A 520 32.83 29.08 30.19
C ILE A 520 31.86 29.52 31.28
N ARG A 521 32.33 30.36 32.21
CA ARG A 521 31.54 30.92 33.30
C ARG A 521 31.47 32.44 33.20
N LEU A 522 30.37 33.03 33.64
CA LEU A 522 30.28 34.48 33.82
C LEU A 522 30.82 34.87 35.20
N SER A 523 31.63 35.93 35.24
CA SER A 523 31.90 36.67 36.49
C SER A 523 30.61 37.28 37.05
N GLN A 524 30.58 37.57 38.35
CA GLN A 524 29.42 38.22 38.97
C GLN A 524 29.17 39.61 38.37
N GLU A 525 30.23 40.32 38.07
CA GLU A 525 30.20 41.66 37.48
C GLU A 525 29.72 41.60 36.02
N GLY A 526 30.17 40.60 35.24
CA GLY A 526 29.65 40.36 33.89
C GLY A 526 28.16 39.99 33.88
N LEU A 527 27.71 39.18 34.85
CA LEU A 527 26.28 38.87 35.02
C LEU A 527 25.45 40.13 35.35
N MET A 528 25.97 41.02 36.21
CA MET A 528 25.30 42.28 36.52
C MET A 528 25.11 43.17 35.29
N GLU A 529 26.09 43.22 34.39
CA GLU A 529 25.95 43.98 33.13
C GLU A 529 24.89 43.36 32.20
N LEU A 530 24.85 42.02 32.08
CA LEU A 530 23.78 41.33 31.34
C LEU A 530 22.39 41.63 31.94
N MET A 531 22.28 41.75 33.26
CA MET A 531 21.01 42.07 33.93
C MET A 531 20.57 43.53 33.74
N ARG A 532 21.50 44.45 33.46
CA ARG A 532 21.22 45.88 33.25
C ARG A 532 20.80 46.21 31.82
N TYR A 533 21.19 45.37 30.86
CA TYR A 533 20.85 45.56 29.46
C TYR A 533 19.35 45.32 29.19
N ASP A 534 18.78 46.06 28.23
CA ASP A 534 17.34 46.05 27.96
C ASP A 534 16.88 44.95 27.00
N TRP A 535 17.81 44.22 26.39
CA TRP A 535 17.55 43.04 25.54
C TRP A 535 16.49 43.28 24.45
N PRO A 536 16.69 44.24 23.53
CA PRO A 536 15.75 44.53 22.44
C PRO A 536 15.45 43.31 21.54
N GLY A 537 16.39 42.36 21.39
CA GLY A 537 16.19 41.10 20.67
C GLY A 537 15.87 39.90 21.57
N ASN A 538 15.57 40.14 22.86
CA ASN A 538 15.13 39.15 23.84
C ASN A 538 16.03 37.90 23.88
N ILE A 539 15.44 36.69 23.92
CA ILE A 539 16.17 35.42 24.04
C ILE A 539 17.03 35.16 22.79
N ARG A 540 16.60 35.63 21.61
CA ARG A 540 17.36 35.48 20.36
C ARG A 540 18.69 36.25 20.43
N GLU A 541 18.65 37.49 20.90
CA GLU A 541 19.86 38.29 21.14
C GLU A 541 20.72 37.68 22.26
N MET A 542 20.11 37.29 23.37
CA MET A 542 20.79 36.64 24.48
C MET A 542 21.57 35.39 24.05
N ARG A 543 20.97 34.54 23.21
CA ARG A 543 21.64 33.36 22.66
C ARG A 543 22.86 33.74 21.82
N ASN A 544 22.73 34.74 20.94
CA ASN A 544 23.83 35.23 20.11
C ASN A 544 24.95 35.85 20.96
N VAL A 545 24.61 36.58 22.02
CA VAL A 545 25.57 37.16 22.98
C VAL A 545 26.33 36.04 23.70
N CYS A 546 25.63 35.03 24.23
CA CYS A 546 26.28 33.87 24.86
C CYS A 546 27.18 33.09 23.89
N GLU A 547 26.77 32.94 22.63
CA GLU A 547 27.60 32.31 21.60
C GLU A 547 28.89 33.12 21.36
N ARG A 548 28.81 34.44 21.20
CA ARG A 548 29.98 35.31 21.04
C ARG A 548 30.90 35.28 22.27
N LEU A 549 30.33 35.35 23.47
CA LEU A 549 31.08 35.20 24.72
C LEU A 549 31.79 33.85 24.77
N SER A 550 31.18 32.79 24.22
CA SER A 550 31.82 31.48 24.15
C SER A 550 33.03 31.40 23.21
N VAL A 551 33.15 32.34 22.26
CA VAL A 551 34.31 32.48 21.35
C VAL A 551 35.40 33.34 21.99
N LEU A 552 35.02 34.46 22.59
CA LEU A 552 35.95 35.49 23.04
C LEU A 552 36.60 35.20 24.41
N SER A 553 36.07 34.24 25.17
CA SER A 553 36.55 33.94 26.52
C SER A 553 37.76 33.02 26.50
N GLU A 554 38.96 33.58 26.34
CA GLU A 554 40.23 32.84 26.34
C GLU A 554 40.54 32.17 27.71
N ASN A 555 40.04 32.74 28.82
CA ASN A 555 40.39 32.36 30.19
C ASN A 555 39.31 31.58 30.97
N LYS A 556 38.38 30.89 30.28
CA LYS A 556 37.27 30.10 30.88
C LYS A 556 36.27 30.92 31.74
N THR A 557 36.52 32.21 31.95
CA THR A 557 35.61 33.14 32.65
C THR A 557 35.47 34.42 31.82
N SER A 558 34.24 34.80 31.49
CA SER A 558 33.94 36.08 30.85
C SER A 558 33.73 37.15 31.92
N GLY A 559 34.57 38.17 31.88
CA GLY A 559 34.54 39.35 32.74
C GLY A 559 33.55 40.42 32.26
N VAL A 560 33.61 41.59 32.90
CA VAL A 560 32.85 42.80 32.51
C VAL A 560 33.27 43.29 31.13
N HIS A 561 34.56 43.18 30.78
CA HIS A 561 35.10 43.71 29.53
C HIS A 561 34.52 42.97 28.33
N GLU A 562 34.56 41.65 28.35
CA GLU A 562 34.05 40.80 27.28
C GLU A 562 32.53 40.94 27.13
N VAL A 563 31.79 41.08 28.24
CA VAL A 563 30.35 41.33 28.21
C VAL A 563 30.02 42.68 27.58
N LYS A 564 30.72 43.76 27.95
CA LYS A 564 30.50 45.10 27.37
C LYS A 564 30.88 45.17 25.89
N GLU A 565 31.95 44.46 25.51
CA GLU A 565 32.38 44.34 24.12
C GLU A 565 31.31 43.65 23.26
N VAL A 566 30.77 42.52 23.72
CA VAL A 566 29.76 41.76 22.98
C VAL A 566 28.41 42.47 22.92
N LEU A 567 28.03 43.19 23.97
CA LEU A 567 26.82 44.03 24.03
C LEU A 567 26.97 45.34 23.23
N ASN A 568 28.16 45.63 22.69
CA ASN A 568 28.41 46.78 21.82
C ASN A 568 28.03 48.13 22.47
N ILE A 569 28.27 48.29 23.78
CA ILE A 569 28.00 49.54 24.51
C ILE A 569 29.09 50.58 24.13
N LYS A 570 28.98 51.19 22.94
CA LYS A 570 29.68 52.44 22.60
C LYS A 570 28.78 53.62 23.00
N LYS A 571 29.30 54.57 23.77
CA LYS A 571 28.65 55.85 24.10
C LYS A 571 28.39 56.65 22.80
N GLU A 572 27.14 56.98 22.48
CA GLU A 572 26.70 58.27 21.89
C GLU A 572 25.15 58.38 21.79
N PRO A 573 24.57 59.61 21.77
CA PRO A 573 23.18 59.94 22.15
C PRO A 573 22.14 59.72 21.03
N PRO A 574 20.82 59.80 21.31
CA PRO A 574 19.79 59.49 20.32
C PRO A 574 19.74 60.57 19.23
N LEU A 575 19.89 60.14 17.97
CA LEU A 575 19.75 61.00 16.80
C LEU A 575 18.26 61.24 16.48
N ASN A 576 17.68 62.28 17.09
CA ASN A 576 16.62 63.04 16.46
C ASN A 576 17.28 64.20 15.70
N LEU A 577 17.06 64.29 14.37
CA LEU A 577 16.97 65.52 13.55
C LEU A 577 17.12 65.16 12.06
N ILE A 578 15.99 64.93 11.38
CA ILE A 578 15.88 65.25 9.95
C ILE A 578 15.17 66.60 9.88
N THR A 579 15.94 67.70 9.84
CA THR A 579 15.44 68.96 9.29
C THR A 579 16.63 69.77 8.76
N GLN A 580 16.58 70.02 7.45
CA GLN A 580 17.27 71.10 6.71
C GLN A 580 18.80 71.18 6.75
N THR A 581 19.42 70.91 5.60
CA THR A 581 20.18 71.95 4.87
C THR A 581 20.39 71.51 3.42
N ALA A 582 19.56 72.05 2.53
CA ALA A 582 19.97 72.32 1.16
C ALA A 582 20.76 73.64 1.19
N ALA A 583 22.03 73.62 0.81
CA ALA A 583 22.73 74.70 0.10
C ALA A 583 24.24 74.41 0.02
N MET A 584 24.82 74.78 -1.13
CA MET A 584 26.24 74.97 -1.41
C MET A 584 27.05 73.74 -1.88
N GLN A 585 26.77 73.39 -3.14
CA GLN A 585 27.80 73.05 -4.12
C GLN A 585 28.63 74.30 -4.48
N ASN A 586 29.95 74.10 -4.61
CA ASN A 586 31.02 74.87 -5.28
C ASN A 586 32.27 74.74 -4.38
N SER A 587 33.42 74.19 -4.76
CA SER A 587 34.22 74.40 -5.99
C SER A 587 35.30 73.29 -6.03
N SER A 588 35.48 72.59 -7.16
CA SER A 588 36.61 72.70 -8.11
C SER A 588 37.91 71.93 -7.78
N HIS A 589 38.27 71.05 -8.74
CA HIS A 589 39.63 70.58 -9.11
C HIS A 589 40.30 69.59 -8.13
N GLN A 590 41.04 68.56 -8.52
CA GLN A 590 41.58 68.05 -9.79
C GLN A 590 42.11 66.61 -9.50
N GLU A 591 42.54 65.90 -10.54
CA GLU A 591 43.36 64.65 -10.51
C GLU A 591 42.65 63.29 -10.38
N ARG A 592 42.40 62.69 -11.55
CA ARG A 592 42.60 61.24 -11.76
C ARG A 592 44.10 61.04 -12.05
N PRO A 593 44.74 59.95 -11.58
CA PRO A 593 44.70 58.71 -12.36
C PRO A 593 44.78 57.42 -11.54
N ASN A 594 43.90 56.45 -11.84
CA ASN A 594 44.34 55.10 -12.20
C ASN A 594 43.13 54.26 -12.63
N LYS A 595 43.22 53.67 -13.83
CA LYS A 595 42.23 52.70 -14.32
C LYS A 595 42.38 51.42 -13.49
N MET A 596 41.53 51.28 -12.48
CA MET A 596 41.39 50.06 -11.70
C MET A 596 40.89 48.93 -12.62
N THR A 597 41.61 47.81 -12.65
CA THR A 597 41.24 46.67 -13.49
C THR A 597 39.96 46.01 -12.98
N GLN A 598 39.19 45.35 -13.86
CA GLN A 598 37.91 44.72 -13.47
C GLN A 598 38.05 43.69 -12.33
N GLN A 599 39.25 43.14 -12.13
CA GLN A 599 39.55 42.18 -11.07
C GLN A 599 39.65 42.87 -9.71
N GLN A 600 40.35 43.99 -9.63
CA GLN A 600 40.47 44.80 -8.40
C GLN A 600 39.11 45.38 -7.97
N MET A 601 38.26 45.77 -8.93
CA MET A 601 36.90 46.24 -8.65
C MET A 601 35.98 45.12 -8.11
N ALA A 602 36.19 43.89 -8.54
CA ALA A 602 35.40 42.74 -8.10
C ALA A 602 35.75 42.34 -6.65
N GLU A 603 37.05 42.34 -6.31
CA GLU A 603 37.54 42.06 -4.95
C GLU A 603 37.11 43.11 -3.94
N MET A 604 37.20 44.40 -4.29
CA MET A 604 36.78 45.49 -3.40
C MET A 604 35.27 45.48 -3.11
N LEU A 605 34.47 44.96 -4.04
CA LEU A 605 33.02 44.81 -3.90
C LEU A 605 32.59 43.45 -3.34
N GLY A 606 33.55 42.56 -3.03
CA GLY A 606 33.28 41.22 -2.50
C GLY A 606 32.46 40.32 -3.45
N ILE A 607 32.53 40.55 -4.77
CA ILE A 607 31.75 39.83 -5.78
C ILE A 607 32.66 39.21 -6.85
N SER A 608 32.20 38.14 -7.50
CA SER A 608 32.97 37.52 -8.59
C SER A 608 33.02 38.40 -9.85
N ARG A 609 34.08 38.27 -10.65
CA ARG A 609 34.28 39.02 -11.91
C ARG A 609 33.12 38.84 -12.91
N THR A 610 32.50 37.65 -12.94
CA THR A 610 31.31 37.35 -13.74
C THR A 610 30.05 38.06 -13.25
N THR A 611 29.93 38.32 -11.94
CA THR A 611 28.83 39.08 -11.33
C THR A 611 28.96 40.58 -11.63
N LEU A 612 30.19 41.11 -11.61
CA LEU A 612 30.50 42.49 -11.99
C LEU A 612 30.17 42.75 -13.48
N TRP A 613 30.51 41.81 -14.37
CA TRP A 613 30.20 41.90 -15.82
C TRP A 613 28.69 41.89 -16.09
N ARG A 614 27.92 41.00 -15.41
CA ARG A 614 26.45 40.96 -15.52
C ARG A 614 25.76 42.22 -14.99
N ARG A 615 26.29 42.86 -13.95
CA ARG A 615 25.76 44.13 -13.42
C ARG A 615 25.99 45.29 -14.39
N LYS A 616 27.14 45.36 -15.07
CA LYS A 616 27.41 46.36 -16.11
C LYS A 616 26.49 46.25 -17.30
N GLN A 617 26.30 45.02 -17.83
CA GLN A 617 25.37 44.75 -18.92
C GLN A 617 23.91 45.13 -18.57
N ARG A 618 23.48 44.90 -17.32
CA ARG A 618 22.15 45.31 -16.84
C ARG A 618 21.97 46.83 -16.69
N GLN A 619 23.04 47.59 -16.50
CA GLN A 619 22.98 49.06 -16.45
C GLN A 619 23.02 49.66 -17.86
N GLU A 620 23.78 49.08 -18.79
CA GLU A 620 23.78 49.49 -20.21
C GLU A 620 22.41 49.23 -20.86
N MET A 621 21.78 48.07 -20.60
CA MET A 621 20.40 47.80 -21.08
C MET A 621 19.31 48.66 -20.41
N LYS A 622 19.61 49.33 -19.29
CA LYS A 622 18.69 50.28 -18.64
C LYS A 622 18.85 51.70 -19.19
N ALA A 623 20.02 52.06 -19.70
CA ALA A 623 20.27 53.35 -20.33
C ALA A 623 19.69 53.44 -21.76
N ASP A 624 19.63 52.32 -22.48
CA ASP A 624 19.04 52.26 -23.83
C ASP A 624 17.50 52.15 -23.85
N GLY A 625 16.88 51.89 -22.69
CA GLY A 625 15.43 51.74 -22.53
C GLY A 625 14.68 53.01 -22.09
N GLU A 626 15.38 54.12 -21.82
CA GLU A 626 14.78 55.42 -21.46
C GLU A 626 14.76 56.43 -22.64
N ASN A 627 15.06 55.98 -23.87
CA ASN A 627 15.08 56.83 -25.08
C ASN A 627 14.25 56.27 -26.26
N LEU A 628 13.18 55.50 -25.99
CA LEU A 628 12.22 55.04 -26.99
C LEU A 628 10.77 55.17 -26.50
#